data_AF-A1CKS9-F1
#
_entry.id   AF-A1CKS9-F1
#
_cell.length_a   1.000
_cell.length_b   1.000
_cell.length_c   1.000
_cell.angle_alpha   90.00
_cell.angle_beta   90.00
_cell.angle_gamma   90.00
#
_symmetry.space_group_name_H-M   'P 1'
#
loop_
_entity.id
_entity.type
_entity.pdbx_description
1 polymer ?
#
loop_
_entity_poly.entity_id
_entity_poly.type
_entity_poly.pdbx_seq_one_letter_code
_entity_poly.pdbx_strand_id
1 'polypeptide(L)'
;MDPIAATQLAADVAGIFLKIVKTVKEAIETMKGAREALVELLSRCERVRLHLELFRSLAHRLSNPEGKSVSLSFNDSAYRQTAGEILGLIHKVADASKHSDLWMKFNWLFYKADVTALIVKLDAREKDLNLVLTFIAAQSSVVTEQEIIAMKGDAQESAQITEAFGDAGPKQAGKVVIVRRKHKKKSHGSKSGSDGPKEQKESDSMPSQPSSSREPALWLGNVFKTGLDSSYLKERKRVSDAAYWGDWNKLLSALDIGWRRFGESWCNALYLDNKPEADIHQLSLWTPLHQAAYMHAPKKVVEQLVRYGAFRTLPTGKTRSEFRYHDLTAVEIAHELGYSELWDILTPVIHHFLPAKVLIELEIQFHQLIHAELADPSISKNLRLPQLVVLTELENPEMWFPVYPQSEHGKGFLFRLDGRELVVLSVGRSAPASKQLFRVMTTGWTAIQDAVVFRR
;
A
#
# COMPACT_ATOMS: atom_id res chain seq x y z
N MET A 1 26.46 29.91 -12.64
CA MET A 1 25.41 30.61 -11.85
C MET A 1 25.63 30.33 -10.37
N ASP A 2 25.16 31.20 -9.49
CA ASP A 2 25.25 30.93 -8.06
C ASP A 2 24.36 29.72 -7.66
N PRO A 3 24.69 29.01 -6.57
CA PRO A 3 23.94 27.82 -6.15
C PRO A 3 22.47 28.08 -5.83
N ILE A 4 22.12 29.27 -5.32
CA ILE A 4 20.75 29.62 -4.93
C ILE A 4 19.85 29.75 -6.17
N ALA A 5 20.32 30.46 -7.19
CA ALA A 5 19.65 30.56 -8.48
C ALA A 5 19.52 29.18 -9.14
N ALA A 6 20.53 28.31 -9.02
CA ALA A 6 20.48 26.94 -9.53
C ALA A 6 19.41 26.11 -8.83
N THR A 7 19.30 26.20 -7.50
CA THR A 7 18.26 25.57 -6.69
C THR A 7 16.86 26.01 -7.15
N GLN A 8 16.65 27.31 -7.37
CA GLN A 8 15.34 27.82 -7.81
C GLN A 8 14.96 27.33 -9.21
N LEU A 9 15.86 27.45 -10.19
CA LEU A 9 15.58 26.96 -11.56
C LEU A 9 15.32 25.45 -11.59
N ALA A 10 16.08 24.68 -10.82
CA ALA A 10 15.88 23.23 -10.71
C ALA A 10 14.49 22.88 -10.14
N ALA A 11 14.05 23.60 -9.09
CA ALA A 11 12.70 23.46 -8.53
C ALA A 11 11.61 23.76 -9.57
N ASP A 12 11.75 24.87 -10.30
CA ASP A 12 10.77 25.27 -11.31
C ASP A 12 10.64 24.21 -12.41
N VAL A 13 11.77 23.70 -12.92
CA VAL A 13 11.80 22.66 -13.95
C VAL A 13 11.25 21.33 -13.41
N ALA A 14 11.64 20.94 -12.19
CA ALA A 14 11.08 19.74 -11.55
C ALA A 14 9.56 19.84 -11.40
N GLY A 15 9.03 21.02 -11.08
CA GLY A 15 7.59 21.29 -11.03
C GLY A 15 6.90 21.13 -12.39
N ILE A 16 7.56 21.49 -13.50
CA ILE A 16 7.04 21.25 -14.86
C ILE A 16 7.02 19.74 -15.16
N PHE A 17 8.11 19.02 -14.87
CA PHE A 17 8.18 17.58 -15.07
C PHE A 17 7.18 16.81 -14.21
N LEU A 18 6.89 17.27 -12.99
CA LEU A 18 5.83 16.69 -12.15
C LEU A 18 4.46 16.78 -12.83
N LYS A 19 4.13 17.93 -13.44
CA LYS A 19 2.90 18.10 -14.21
C LYS A 19 2.86 17.18 -15.42
N ILE A 20 3.99 17.07 -16.15
CA ILE A 20 4.12 16.13 -17.28
C ILE A 20 3.87 14.70 -16.85
N VAL A 21 4.53 14.25 -15.79
CA VAL A 21 4.37 12.89 -15.23
C VAL A 21 2.91 12.61 -14.92
N LYS A 22 2.20 13.56 -14.30
CA LYS A 22 0.76 13.44 -14.03
C LYS A 22 -0.06 13.30 -15.33
N THR A 23 0.16 14.16 -16.31
CA THR A 23 -0.60 14.14 -17.57
C THR A 23 -0.29 12.90 -18.42
N VAL A 24 0.97 12.47 -18.52
CA VAL A 24 1.34 11.22 -19.22
C VAL A 24 0.69 10.03 -18.54
N LYS A 25 0.68 9.99 -17.21
CA LYS A 25 0.05 8.93 -16.43
C LYS A 25 -1.46 8.85 -16.72
N GLU A 26 -2.17 9.97 -16.66
CA GLU A 26 -3.60 10.05 -17.03
C GLU A 26 -3.84 9.54 -18.45
N ALA A 27 -2.95 9.86 -19.40
CA ALA A 27 -3.05 9.35 -20.77
C ALA A 27 -2.83 7.83 -20.84
N ILE A 28 -1.87 7.27 -20.10
CA ILE A 28 -1.64 5.82 -20.05
C ILE A 28 -2.86 5.08 -19.49
N GLU A 29 -3.41 5.58 -18.38
CA GLU A 29 -4.52 4.93 -17.66
C GLU A 29 -5.84 4.97 -18.43
N THR A 30 -5.96 5.87 -19.41
CA THR A 30 -7.13 6.02 -20.28
C THR A 30 -6.95 5.40 -21.67
N MET A 31 -5.72 5.03 -22.07
CA MET A 31 -5.42 4.60 -23.45
C MET A 31 -4.82 3.20 -23.57
N LYS A 32 -5.54 2.29 -24.24
CA LYS A 32 -5.16 0.86 -24.36
C LYS A 32 -3.99 0.57 -25.33
N GLY A 33 -3.79 1.40 -26.37
CA GLY A 33 -2.85 1.11 -27.47
C GLY A 33 -1.47 1.75 -27.38
N ALA A 34 -1.28 2.69 -26.44
CA ALA A 34 -0.08 3.54 -26.36
C ALA A 34 0.85 3.22 -25.19
N ARG A 35 0.47 2.22 -24.38
CA ARG A 35 1.06 1.93 -23.07
C ARG A 35 2.57 1.80 -23.10
N GLU A 36 3.12 0.89 -23.89
CA GLU A 36 4.57 0.57 -23.83
C GLU A 36 5.46 1.79 -24.07
N ALA A 37 5.18 2.60 -25.10
CA ALA A 37 6.01 3.76 -25.40
C ALA A 37 5.78 4.92 -24.42
N LEU A 38 4.53 5.10 -23.94
CA LEU A 38 4.24 6.12 -22.93
C LEU A 38 4.79 5.76 -21.55
N VAL A 39 4.88 4.48 -21.20
CA VAL A 39 5.49 4.00 -19.95
C VAL A 39 6.99 4.32 -19.93
N GLU A 40 7.73 4.06 -21.02
CA GLU A 40 9.14 4.46 -21.08
C GLU A 40 9.29 5.99 -21.01
N LEU A 41 8.45 6.74 -21.72
CA LEU A 41 8.43 8.20 -21.64
C LEU A 41 8.15 8.70 -20.21
N LEU A 42 7.15 8.12 -19.53
CA LEU A 42 6.78 8.43 -18.15
C LEU A 42 7.95 8.16 -17.19
N SER A 43 8.58 6.99 -17.30
CA SER A 43 9.73 6.62 -16.47
C SER A 43 10.92 7.57 -16.67
N ARG A 44 11.21 7.96 -17.93
CA ARG A 44 12.24 8.95 -18.24
C ARG A 44 11.91 10.33 -17.67
N CYS A 45 10.67 10.79 -17.79
CA CYS A 45 10.24 12.05 -17.21
C CYS A 45 10.40 12.06 -15.68
N GLU A 46 10.02 10.98 -15.01
CA GLU A 46 10.15 10.86 -13.56
C GLU A 46 11.62 10.79 -13.12
N ARG A 47 12.48 10.08 -13.86
CA ARG A 47 13.94 10.12 -13.61
C ARG A 47 14.47 11.54 -13.69
N VAL A 48 14.17 12.28 -14.75
CA VAL A 48 14.63 13.67 -14.89
C VAL A 48 14.13 14.52 -13.72
N ARG A 49 12.86 14.38 -13.33
CA ARG A 49 12.29 15.07 -12.16
C ARG A 49 13.07 14.76 -10.87
N LEU A 50 13.33 13.49 -10.59
CA LEU A 50 14.02 13.05 -9.37
C LEU A 50 15.48 13.53 -9.35
N HIS A 51 16.19 13.47 -10.48
CA HIS A 51 17.55 14.00 -10.57
C HIS A 51 17.58 15.53 -10.40
N LEU A 52 16.54 16.25 -10.84
CA LEU A 52 16.44 17.70 -10.63
C LEU A 52 16.23 18.03 -9.14
N GLU A 53 15.43 17.25 -8.43
CA GLU A 53 15.27 17.37 -6.97
C GLU A 53 16.56 17.04 -6.21
N LEU A 54 17.29 16.01 -6.66
CA LEU A 54 18.61 15.68 -6.13
C LEU A 54 19.58 16.86 -6.35
N PHE A 55 19.65 17.38 -7.58
CA PHE A 55 20.48 18.53 -7.91
C PHE A 55 20.11 19.74 -7.05
N ARG A 56 18.81 20.02 -6.88
CA ARG A 56 18.31 21.10 -6.01
C ARG A 56 18.80 20.95 -4.57
N SER A 57 18.67 19.75 -4.00
CA SER A 57 19.10 19.43 -2.62
C SER A 57 20.62 19.62 -2.45
N LEU A 58 21.41 19.13 -3.40
CA LEU A 58 22.86 19.26 -3.38
C LEU A 58 23.33 20.70 -3.60
N ALA A 59 22.74 21.41 -4.55
CA ALA A 59 23.02 22.84 -4.78
C ALA A 59 22.69 23.68 -3.54
N HIS A 60 21.62 23.34 -2.82
CA HIS A 60 21.29 24.00 -1.56
C HIS A 60 22.34 23.74 -0.48
N ARG A 61 22.85 22.51 -0.33
CA ARG A 61 23.96 22.20 0.60
C ARG A 61 25.24 22.97 0.27
N LEU A 62 25.51 23.24 -1.02
CA LEU A 62 26.64 24.04 -1.48
C LEU A 62 26.47 25.55 -1.24
N SER A 63 25.26 26.04 -0.97
CA SER A 63 25.01 27.45 -0.68
C SER A 63 25.41 27.88 0.74
N ASN A 64 25.90 26.95 1.57
CA ASN A 64 26.35 27.25 2.93
C ASN A 64 27.62 28.13 2.94
N PRO A 65 27.69 29.13 3.85
CA PRO A 65 28.62 30.27 3.78
C PRO A 65 30.10 29.96 4.00
N GLU A 66 30.47 28.74 4.41
CA GLU A 66 31.86 28.35 4.70
C GLU A 66 32.61 27.78 3.47
N GLY A 67 31.93 27.59 2.34
CA GLY A 67 32.48 26.99 1.12
C GLY A 67 32.90 28.01 0.05
N LYS A 68 33.95 27.67 -0.72
CA LYS A 68 34.35 28.40 -1.94
C LYS A 68 33.16 28.56 -2.89
N SER A 69 33.04 29.71 -3.55
CA SER A 69 31.98 29.98 -4.53
C SER A 69 32.07 29.02 -5.73
N VAL A 70 31.31 27.92 -5.70
CA VAL A 70 31.20 26.98 -6.83
C VAL A 70 30.18 27.54 -7.81
N SER A 71 30.61 27.87 -9.03
CA SER A 71 29.70 28.21 -10.12
C SER A 71 29.15 26.93 -10.75
N LEU A 72 27.84 26.77 -10.75
CA LEU A 72 27.16 25.64 -11.39
C LEU A 72 26.73 26.02 -12.82
N SER A 73 26.77 25.06 -13.75
CA SER A 73 26.21 25.21 -15.09
C SER A 73 24.92 24.39 -15.19
N PHE A 74 23.77 25.05 -15.27
CA PHE A 74 22.47 24.40 -15.42
C PHE A 74 21.74 25.00 -16.63
N ASN A 75 21.47 24.17 -17.65
CA ASN A 75 20.80 24.61 -18.88
C ASN A 75 19.28 24.47 -18.78
N ASP A 76 18.65 25.28 -17.93
CA ASP A 76 17.20 25.32 -17.73
C ASP A 76 16.40 25.37 -19.05
N SER A 77 16.87 26.16 -20.03
CA SER A 77 16.18 26.35 -21.31
C SER A 77 15.98 25.04 -22.09
N ALA A 78 16.99 24.15 -22.10
CA ALA A 78 16.90 22.88 -22.80
C ALA A 78 15.89 21.92 -22.14
N TYR A 79 15.76 21.96 -20.81
CA TYR A 79 14.75 21.19 -20.09
C TYR A 79 13.35 21.72 -20.35
N ARG A 80 13.15 23.05 -20.33
CA ARG A 80 11.85 23.67 -20.64
C ARG A 80 11.40 23.40 -22.07
N GLN A 81 12.32 23.46 -23.03
CA GLN A 81 12.02 23.10 -24.41
C GLN A 81 11.56 21.64 -24.51
N THR A 82 12.33 20.70 -23.95
CA THR A 82 11.99 19.26 -23.95
C THR A 82 10.62 19.03 -23.29
N ALA A 83 10.37 19.69 -22.15
CA ALA A 83 9.10 19.64 -21.46
C ALA A 83 7.92 20.18 -22.30
N GLY A 84 8.11 21.30 -23.00
CA GLY A 84 7.11 21.87 -23.90
C GLY A 84 6.77 20.96 -25.08
N GLU A 85 7.77 20.29 -25.66
CA GLU A 85 7.55 19.31 -26.73
C GLU A 85 6.76 18.09 -26.23
N ILE A 86 7.08 17.58 -25.02
CA ILE A 86 6.36 16.48 -24.39
C ILE A 86 4.89 16.85 -24.15
N LEU A 87 4.63 18.02 -23.54
CA LEU A 87 3.26 18.51 -23.32
C LEU A 87 2.51 18.67 -24.64
N GLY A 88 3.17 19.21 -25.68
CA GLY A 88 2.59 19.34 -27.01
C GLY A 88 2.19 18.00 -27.62
N LEU A 89 3.01 16.95 -27.45
CA LEU A 89 2.68 15.60 -27.88
C LEU A 89 1.49 15.03 -27.11
N ILE A 90 1.49 15.14 -25.78
CA ILE A 90 0.42 14.56 -24.94
C ILE A 90 -0.93 15.21 -25.25
N HIS A 91 -0.98 16.53 -25.45
CA HIS A 91 -2.23 17.20 -25.84
C HIS A 91 -2.74 16.69 -27.20
N LYS A 92 -1.86 16.53 -28.20
CA LYS A 92 -2.25 15.96 -29.51
C LYS A 92 -2.81 14.55 -29.36
N VAL A 93 -2.19 13.74 -28.52
CA VAL A 93 -2.63 12.37 -28.22
C VAL A 93 -3.99 12.37 -27.51
N ALA A 94 -4.17 13.20 -26.48
CA ALA A 94 -5.42 13.32 -25.74
C ALA A 94 -6.58 13.91 -26.57
N ASP A 95 -6.31 14.77 -27.54
CA ASP A 95 -7.34 15.29 -28.44
C ASP A 95 -7.75 14.24 -29.49
N ALA A 96 -6.77 13.51 -30.04
CA ALA A 96 -7.06 12.42 -30.97
C ALA A 96 -7.89 11.29 -30.32
N SER A 97 -7.74 11.06 -29.00
CA SER A 97 -8.47 10.03 -28.27
C SER A 97 -9.98 10.30 -28.18
N LYS A 98 -10.40 11.55 -28.37
CA LYS A 98 -11.82 11.95 -28.33
C LYS A 98 -12.59 11.53 -29.60
N HIS A 99 -11.91 11.29 -30.71
CA HIS A 99 -12.55 11.13 -32.03
C HIS A 99 -12.88 9.68 -32.44
N SER A 100 -12.12 8.67 -31.96
CA SER A 100 -12.50 7.23 -31.88
C SER A 100 -11.26 6.33 -31.68
N ASP A 101 -11.47 5.12 -31.13
CA ASP A 101 -10.41 4.12 -30.91
C ASP A 101 -9.70 3.66 -32.19
N LEU A 102 -10.41 3.60 -33.32
CA LEU A 102 -9.85 3.18 -34.62
C LEU A 102 -8.91 4.25 -35.20
N TRP A 103 -9.30 5.52 -35.09
CA TRP A 103 -8.48 6.65 -35.52
C TRP A 103 -7.22 6.79 -34.67
N MET A 104 -7.32 6.45 -33.38
CA MET A 104 -6.17 6.43 -32.48
C MET A 104 -5.15 5.36 -32.80
N LYS A 105 -5.58 4.14 -33.14
CA LYS A 105 -4.63 3.08 -33.54
C LYS A 105 -3.83 3.48 -34.78
N PHE A 106 -4.45 4.20 -35.71
CA PHE A 106 -3.80 4.70 -36.91
C PHE A 106 -2.83 5.84 -36.62
N ASN A 107 -3.26 6.85 -35.84
CA ASN A 107 -2.40 7.97 -35.47
C ASN A 107 -1.25 7.60 -34.54
N TRP A 108 -1.42 6.57 -33.71
CA TRP A 108 -0.38 6.11 -32.80
C TRP A 108 0.91 5.70 -33.52
N LEU A 109 0.80 5.13 -34.73
CA LEU A 109 1.97 4.81 -35.54
C LEU A 109 2.82 6.05 -35.87
N PHE A 110 2.17 7.20 -36.06
CA PHE A 110 2.85 8.47 -36.28
C PHE A 110 3.42 9.05 -34.98
N TYR A 111 2.66 8.99 -33.88
CA TYR A 111 3.15 9.46 -32.58
C TYR A 111 4.30 8.63 -32.01
N LYS A 112 4.42 7.34 -32.36
CA LYS A 112 5.50 6.48 -31.87
C LYS A 112 6.89 7.00 -32.23
N ALA A 113 7.05 7.58 -33.42
CA ALA A 113 8.31 8.20 -33.83
C ALA A 113 8.64 9.43 -32.96
N ASP A 114 7.65 10.28 -32.72
CA ASP A 114 7.78 11.46 -31.86
C ASP A 114 8.12 11.08 -30.41
N VAL A 115 7.44 10.07 -29.85
CA VAL A 115 7.74 9.54 -28.50
C VAL A 115 9.19 9.06 -28.44
N THR A 116 9.64 8.31 -29.45
CA THR A 116 11.02 7.78 -29.50
C THR A 116 12.04 8.92 -29.54
N ALA A 117 11.79 9.96 -30.34
CA ALA A 117 12.65 11.13 -30.41
C ALA A 117 12.71 11.89 -29.06
N LEU A 118 11.58 12.00 -28.36
CA LEU A 118 11.53 12.62 -27.03
C LEU A 118 12.24 11.80 -25.97
N ILE A 119 12.16 10.47 -26.02
CA ILE A 119 12.93 9.57 -25.13
C ILE A 119 14.43 9.81 -25.30
N VAL A 120 14.92 9.95 -26.54
CA VAL A 120 16.33 10.27 -26.81
C VAL A 120 16.72 11.64 -26.24
N LYS A 121 15.86 12.65 -26.38
CA LYS A 121 16.09 13.98 -25.79
C LYS A 121 16.15 13.92 -24.26
N LEU A 122 15.25 13.17 -23.63
CA LEU A 122 15.26 12.97 -22.17
C LEU A 122 16.51 12.24 -21.68
N ASP A 123 16.97 11.22 -22.42
CA ASP A 123 18.22 10.52 -22.11
C ASP A 123 19.44 11.47 -22.16
N ALA A 124 19.48 12.37 -23.14
CA ALA A 124 20.50 13.42 -23.20
C ALA A 124 20.40 14.36 -21.98
N ARG A 125 19.19 14.78 -21.59
CA ARG A 125 18.96 15.64 -20.42
C ARG A 125 19.33 14.98 -19.09
N GLU A 126 19.12 13.66 -18.99
CA GLU A 126 19.53 12.84 -17.85
C GLU A 126 21.06 12.76 -17.76
N LYS A 127 21.74 12.51 -18.89
CA LYS A 127 23.21 12.51 -18.97
C LYS A 127 23.83 13.87 -18.61
N ASP A 128 23.26 14.95 -19.12
CA ASP A 128 23.68 16.33 -18.81
C ASP A 128 23.62 16.58 -17.29
N LEU A 129 22.52 16.18 -16.65
CA LEU A 129 22.32 16.36 -15.21
C LEU A 129 23.25 15.47 -14.39
N ASN A 130 23.47 14.24 -14.84
CA ASN A 130 24.39 13.31 -14.21
C ASN A 130 25.83 13.82 -14.18
N LEU A 131 26.27 14.50 -15.25
CA LEU A 131 27.59 15.13 -15.31
C LEU A 131 27.71 16.26 -14.30
N VAL A 132 26.67 17.10 -14.15
CA VAL A 132 26.63 18.19 -13.17
C VAL A 132 26.68 17.63 -11.74
N LEU A 133 25.93 16.56 -11.45
CA LEU A 133 25.93 15.90 -10.15
C LEU A 133 27.32 15.31 -9.81
N THR A 134 27.97 14.67 -10.77
CA THR A 134 29.33 14.14 -10.58
C THR A 134 30.35 15.26 -10.37
N PHE A 135 30.21 16.39 -11.09
CA PHE A 135 31.03 17.57 -10.86
C PHE A 135 30.85 18.13 -9.43
N ILE A 136 29.62 18.17 -8.92
CA ILE A 136 29.34 18.55 -7.53
C ILE A 136 30.07 17.62 -6.55
N ALA A 137 30.01 16.29 -6.72
CA ALA A 137 30.76 15.35 -5.87
C ALA A 137 32.26 15.63 -5.91
N ALA A 138 32.83 15.87 -7.10
CA ALA A 138 34.26 16.11 -7.24
C ALA A 138 34.73 17.41 -6.58
N GLN A 139 33.87 18.43 -6.52
CA GLN A 139 34.21 19.75 -5.98
C GLN A 139 33.77 19.93 -4.51
N SER A 140 32.89 19.07 -4.01
CA SER A 140 32.30 19.20 -2.67
C SER A 140 33.06 18.36 -1.65
N SER A 141 33.47 18.99 -0.55
CA SER A 141 33.93 18.26 0.64
C SER A 141 32.79 17.72 1.50
N VAL A 142 31.54 18.11 1.19
CA VAL A 142 30.35 17.86 2.00
C VAL A 142 29.58 16.62 1.52
N VAL A 143 29.80 16.18 0.28
CA VAL A 143 29.06 15.09 -0.37
C VAL A 143 30.06 14.16 -1.02
N THR A 144 30.04 12.89 -0.65
CA THR A 144 30.96 11.90 -1.23
C THR A 144 30.45 11.38 -2.58
N GLU A 145 31.36 10.90 -3.42
CA GLU A 145 30.98 10.25 -4.69
C GLU A 145 30.08 9.03 -4.46
N GLN A 146 30.33 8.26 -3.40
CA GLN A 146 29.52 7.10 -3.01
C GLN A 146 28.09 7.50 -2.62
N GLU A 147 27.91 8.59 -1.87
CA GLU A 147 26.57 9.13 -1.55
C GLU A 147 25.79 9.49 -2.82
N ILE A 148 26.43 10.15 -3.79
CA ILE A 148 25.76 10.49 -5.06
C ILE A 148 25.39 9.24 -5.86
N ILE A 149 26.27 8.24 -5.91
CA ILE A 149 25.98 6.97 -6.60
C ILE A 149 24.77 6.28 -5.95
N ALA A 150 24.72 6.21 -4.62
CA ALA A 150 23.60 5.63 -3.89
C ALA A 150 22.29 6.39 -4.17
N MET A 151 22.29 7.72 -4.02
CA MET A 151 21.09 8.53 -4.27
C MET A 151 20.62 8.48 -5.73
N LYS A 152 21.53 8.36 -6.70
CA LYS A 152 21.19 8.13 -8.11
C LYS A 152 20.55 6.76 -8.31
N GLY A 153 21.09 5.72 -7.67
CA GLY A 153 20.51 4.38 -7.67
C GLY A 153 19.08 4.39 -7.15
N ASP A 154 18.85 5.03 -6.00
CA ASP A 154 17.53 5.16 -5.38
C ASP A 154 16.55 5.94 -6.28
N ALA A 155 16.99 7.02 -6.92
CA ALA A 155 16.18 7.79 -7.86
C ALA A 155 15.82 6.98 -9.12
N GLN A 156 16.74 6.15 -9.61
CA GLN A 156 16.48 5.26 -10.75
C GLN A 156 15.51 4.14 -10.39
N GLU A 157 15.65 3.54 -9.20
CA GLU A 157 14.71 2.53 -8.71
C GLU A 157 13.32 3.14 -8.50
N SER A 158 13.25 4.35 -7.92
CA SER A 158 11.98 5.06 -7.66
C SER A 158 11.23 5.46 -8.93
N ALA A 159 11.93 5.63 -10.05
CA ALA A 159 11.34 5.98 -11.34
C ALA A 159 10.86 4.76 -12.15
N GLN A 160 11.10 3.54 -11.67
CA GLN A 160 10.59 2.33 -12.31
C GLN A 160 9.07 2.28 -12.15
N ILE A 161 8.39 1.97 -13.25
CA ILE A 161 6.94 1.79 -13.26
C ILE A 161 6.64 0.31 -13.08
N THR A 162 5.72 0.02 -12.18
CA THR A 162 5.16 -1.31 -11.97
C THR A 162 3.65 -1.28 -12.18
N GLU A 163 3.07 -2.43 -12.50
CA GLU A 163 1.62 -2.60 -12.45
C GLU A 163 1.15 -2.45 -11.00
N ALA A 164 0.05 -1.72 -10.79
CA ALA A 164 -0.43 -1.39 -9.45
C ALA A 164 -0.69 -2.61 -8.56
N PHE A 165 -1.13 -3.73 -9.15
CA PHE A 165 -1.55 -4.94 -8.43
C PHE A 165 -0.92 -6.26 -8.94
N GLY A 166 -0.04 -6.20 -9.95
CA GLY A 166 0.55 -7.36 -10.63
C GLY A 166 -0.46 -8.45 -11.04
N ASP A 167 0.03 -9.67 -11.32
CA ASP A 167 -0.81 -10.88 -11.46
C ASP A 167 -1.36 -11.39 -10.10
N ALA A 168 -1.03 -10.71 -9.01
CA ALA A 168 -1.41 -11.03 -7.63
C ALA A 168 -2.87 -10.64 -7.31
N GLY A 169 -3.79 -10.86 -8.25
CA GLY A 169 -5.19 -11.03 -7.89
C GLY A 169 -5.31 -12.14 -6.83
N PRO A 170 -6.33 -12.10 -5.95
CA PRO A 170 -6.48 -13.07 -4.87
C PRO A 170 -6.29 -14.47 -5.44
N LYS A 171 -5.21 -15.15 -5.02
CA LYS A 171 -4.95 -16.54 -5.41
C LYS A 171 -6.22 -17.30 -5.07
N GLN A 172 -6.81 -17.96 -6.07
CA GLN A 172 -7.87 -18.94 -5.84
C GLN A 172 -7.36 -19.89 -4.76
N ALA A 173 -7.92 -19.77 -3.55
CA ALA A 173 -7.57 -20.63 -2.44
C ALA A 173 -7.76 -22.07 -2.92
N GLY A 174 -6.67 -22.83 -2.82
CA GLY A 174 -6.55 -24.14 -3.44
C GLY A 174 -7.70 -25.06 -3.06
N LYS A 175 -8.05 -25.92 -4.02
CA LYS A 175 -8.88 -27.12 -3.84
C LYS A 175 -8.77 -27.64 -2.41
N VAL A 176 -9.88 -27.58 -1.69
CA VAL A 176 -10.10 -28.40 -0.51
C VAL A 176 -9.80 -29.84 -0.92
N VAL A 177 -8.64 -30.36 -0.53
CA VAL A 177 -8.41 -31.80 -0.55
C VAL A 177 -9.31 -32.35 0.55
N ILE A 178 -10.55 -32.66 0.17
CA ILE A 178 -11.43 -33.50 0.97
C ILE A 178 -10.73 -34.86 1.02
N VAL A 179 -9.94 -35.09 2.05
CA VAL A 179 -9.54 -36.43 2.45
C VAL A 179 -10.83 -37.12 2.90
N ARG A 180 -11.54 -37.70 1.93
CA ARG A 180 -12.62 -38.67 2.18
C ARG A 180 -12.01 -39.81 2.98
N ARG A 181 -12.18 -39.77 4.30
CA ARG A 181 -12.02 -40.95 5.16
C ARG A 181 -13.01 -42.00 4.68
N LYS A 182 -12.56 -42.92 3.82
CA LYS A 182 -13.25 -44.17 3.57
C LYS A 182 -13.18 -44.99 4.85
N HIS A 183 -14.32 -45.11 5.53
CA HIS A 183 -14.57 -46.20 6.47
C HIS A 183 -14.32 -47.52 5.75
N LYS A 184 -13.25 -48.23 6.12
CA LYS A 184 -13.08 -49.64 5.79
C LYS A 184 -13.12 -50.44 7.09
N LYS A 185 -14.30 -50.98 7.37
CA LYS A 185 -14.48 -52.16 8.23
C LYS A 185 -13.53 -53.26 7.75
N LYS A 186 -12.71 -53.83 8.64
CA LYS A 186 -12.57 -55.29 8.85
C LYS A 186 -11.55 -55.61 9.96
N SER A 187 -12.08 -56.17 11.04
CA SER A 187 -11.69 -57.41 11.73
C SER A 187 -10.21 -57.82 11.88
N HIS A 188 -9.86 -58.08 13.15
CA HIS A 188 -8.99 -59.12 13.72
C HIS A 188 -7.57 -59.35 13.20
N GLY A 189 -6.61 -59.26 14.12
CA GLY A 189 -5.26 -59.82 14.00
C GLY A 189 -4.38 -59.40 15.16
N SER A 190 -3.79 -60.37 15.85
CA SER A 190 -3.18 -60.27 17.17
C SER A 190 -1.67 -59.97 17.17
N LYS A 191 -1.18 -59.66 18.38
CA LYS A 191 0.16 -59.88 18.95
C LYS A 191 1.28 -58.82 18.80
N SER A 192 1.66 -58.33 20.00
CA SER A 192 3.00 -58.44 20.61
C SER A 192 4.17 -57.61 20.07
N GLY A 193 4.75 -56.77 20.93
CA GLY A 193 6.13 -56.29 20.83
C GLY A 193 6.39 -55.05 21.66
N SER A 194 7.18 -55.18 22.73
CA SER A 194 7.65 -54.13 23.62
C SER A 194 8.83 -53.34 23.03
N ASP A 195 9.02 -52.10 23.50
CA ASP A 195 10.30 -51.55 24.02
C ASP A 195 10.49 -50.04 23.74
N GLY A 196 10.72 -49.29 24.83
CA GLY A 196 11.67 -48.17 24.89
C GLY A 196 11.16 -46.74 24.54
N PRO A 197 11.19 -45.79 25.50
CA PRO A 197 10.90 -44.39 25.22
C PRO A 197 12.14 -43.68 24.67
N LYS A 198 12.04 -43.09 23.47
CA LYS A 198 13.01 -42.08 23.01
C LYS A 198 12.44 -40.70 23.25
N GLU A 199 12.97 -40.03 24.25
CA GLU A 199 12.91 -38.58 24.42
C GLU A 199 13.47 -37.91 23.15
N GLN A 200 12.59 -37.37 22.32
CA GLN A 200 12.95 -36.32 21.38
C GLN A 200 12.57 -34.98 22.01
N LYS A 201 13.60 -34.26 22.46
CA LYS A 201 13.56 -32.82 22.71
C LYS A 201 12.99 -32.13 21.46
N GLU A 202 11.74 -31.68 21.55
CA GLU A 202 11.21 -30.66 20.65
C GLU A 202 12.00 -29.37 20.90
N SER A 203 12.93 -29.11 20.00
CA SER A 203 13.56 -27.80 19.87
C SER A 203 12.51 -26.79 19.45
N ASP A 204 12.30 -25.79 20.30
CA ASP A 204 11.59 -24.54 20.04
C ASP A 204 12.21 -23.85 18.80
N SER A 205 11.72 -24.21 17.62
CA SER A 205 11.96 -23.46 16.38
C SER A 205 10.61 -22.97 15.88
N MET A 206 10.23 -21.79 16.39
CA MET A 206 9.18 -20.95 15.80
C MET A 206 9.44 -20.80 14.30
N PRO A 207 8.43 -20.94 13.42
CA PRO A 207 8.58 -20.56 12.04
C PRO A 207 8.71 -19.04 11.98
N SER A 208 9.93 -18.57 11.78
CA SER A 208 10.19 -17.24 11.22
C SER A 208 9.43 -17.15 9.90
N GLN A 209 8.38 -16.32 9.83
CA GLN A 209 7.91 -15.88 8.53
C GLN A 209 9.07 -15.17 7.83
N PRO A 210 9.28 -15.39 6.53
CA PRO A 210 10.17 -14.56 5.76
C PRO A 210 9.59 -13.15 5.76
N SER A 211 10.37 -12.19 6.26
CA SER A 211 10.29 -10.82 5.78
C SER A 211 10.18 -10.84 4.25
N SER A 212 9.17 -10.14 3.71
CA SER A 212 8.92 -9.88 2.28
C SER A 212 8.03 -10.86 1.45
N SER A 213 6.94 -11.41 1.97
CA SER A 213 5.89 -11.94 1.05
C SER A 213 5.02 -10.80 0.54
N ARG A 214 5.01 -10.60 -0.79
CA ARG A 214 4.28 -9.63 -1.63
C ARG A 214 2.73 -9.62 -1.48
N GLU A 215 2.18 -10.13 -0.38
CA GLU A 215 0.74 -10.23 -0.19
C GLU A 215 0.21 -8.94 0.47
N PRO A 216 -0.90 -8.37 -0.02
CA PRO A 216 -1.45 -7.14 0.53
C PRO A 216 -1.90 -7.33 1.97
N ALA A 217 -1.85 -6.26 2.76
CA ALA A 217 -2.41 -6.26 4.12
C ALA A 217 -3.91 -6.59 4.07
N LEU A 218 -4.46 -7.14 5.15
CA LEU A 218 -5.87 -7.56 5.18
C LEU A 218 -6.72 -6.62 6.04
N TRP A 219 -7.79 -6.07 5.47
CA TRP A 219 -8.83 -5.34 6.21
C TRP A 219 -10.04 -6.24 6.50
N LEU A 220 -10.19 -6.68 7.74
CA LEU A 220 -11.33 -7.49 8.17
C LEU A 220 -12.52 -6.59 8.55
N GLY A 221 -13.29 -6.16 7.55
CA GLY A 221 -14.42 -5.25 7.78
C GLY A 221 -15.67 -5.91 8.37
N ASN A 222 -15.83 -7.23 8.34
CA ASN A 222 -17.02 -7.87 8.89
C ASN A 222 -17.07 -7.70 10.41
N VAL A 223 -18.17 -7.11 10.90
CA VAL A 223 -18.44 -6.90 12.34
C VAL A 223 -19.54 -7.80 12.87
N PHE A 224 -20.29 -8.50 12.00
CA PHE A 224 -21.37 -9.41 12.38
C PHE A 224 -21.10 -10.85 11.92
N LYS A 225 -21.73 -11.82 12.58
CA LYS A 225 -21.57 -13.26 12.29
C LYS A 225 -22.30 -13.74 11.03
N THR A 226 -23.20 -12.93 10.48
CA THR A 226 -24.07 -13.31 9.36
C THR A 226 -23.27 -13.74 8.14
N GLY A 227 -23.60 -14.91 7.57
CA GLY A 227 -22.99 -15.41 6.34
C GLY A 227 -21.60 -16.04 6.50
N LEU A 228 -21.12 -16.25 7.74
CA LEU A 228 -19.83 -16.87 8.02
C LEU A 228 -19.97 -18.32 8.50
N ASP A 229 -19.04 -19.19 8.08
CA ASP A 229 -19.02 -20.58 8.50
C ASP A 229 -18.81 -20.74 10.02
N SER A 230 -19.51 -21.72 10.60
CA SER A 230 -19.47 -22.02 12.03
C SER A 230 -18.06 -22.30 12.57
N SER A 231 -17.21 -22.94 11.78
CA SER A 231 -15.86 -23.29 12.19
C SER A 231 -14.91 -22.08 12.14
N TYR A 232 -15.18 -21.11 11.27
CA TYR A 232 -14.50 -19.81 11.25
C TYR A 232 -14.92 -18.96 12.44
N LEU A 233 -16.23 -18.87 12.69
CA LEU A 233 -16.78 -18.13 13.84
C LEU A 233 -16.21 -18.64 15.17
N LYS A 234 -16.06 -19.96 15.31
CA LYS A 234 -15.45 -20.57 16.50
C LYS A 234 -14.02 -20.09 16.73
N GLU A 235 -13.18 -20.08 15.70
CA GLU A 235 -11.78 -19.67 15.82
C GLU A 235 -11.64 -18.14 15.95
N ARG A 236 -12.44 -17.34 15.25
CA ARG A 236 -12.51 -15.87 15.45
C ARG A 236 -12.92 -15.49 16.88
N LYS A 237 -13.89 -16.23 17.44
CA LYS A 237 -14.30 -16.06 18.84
C LYS A 237 -13.13 -16.36 19.78
N ARG A 238 -12.33 -17.40 19.51
CA ARG A 238 -11.15 -17.75 20.31
C ARG A 238 -10.12 -16.62 20.35
N VAL A 239 -9.88 -15.93 19.24
CA VAL A 239 -9.02 -14.72 19.19
C VAL A 239 -9.58 -13.64 20.12
N SER A 240 -10.87 -13.33 19.97
CA SER A 240 -11.51 -12.26 20.76
C SER A 240 -11.53 -12.57 22.25
N ASP A 241 -11.90 -13.79 22.64
CA ASP A 241 -11.94 -14.24 24.03
C ASP A 241 -10.53 -14.22 24.65
N ALA A 242 -9.52 -14.74 23.93
CA ALA A 242 -8.15 -14.79 24.44
C ALA A 242 -7.57 -13.38 24.63
N ALA A 243 -7.82 -12.46 23.70
CA ALA A 243 -7.46 -11.07 23.87
C ALA A 243 -8.16 -10.47 25.10
N TYR A 244 -9.49 -10.59 25.18
CA TYR A 244 -10.31 -10.02 26.26
C TYR A 244 -9.83 -10.46 27.66
N TRP A 245 -9.47 -11.73 27.82
CA TRP A 245 -8.98 -12.28 29.10
C TRP A 245 -7.48 -12.11 29.32
N GLY A 246 -6.74 -11.49 28.40
CA GLY A 246 -5.28 -11.36 28.49
C GLY A 246 -4.52 -12.68 28.40
N ASP A 247 -5.10 -13.71 27.81
CA ASP A 247 -4.43 -15.00 27.57
C ASP A 247 -3.61 -14.94 26.28
N TRP A 248 -2.45 -14.29 26.39
CA TRP A 248 -1.58 -13.98 25.25
C TRP A 248 -1.08 -15.24 24.52
N ASN A 249 -0.82 -16.34 25.24
CA ASN A 249 -0.42 -17.60 24.63
C ASN A 249 -1.53 -18.18 23.75
N LYS A 250 -2.77 -18.21 24.26
CA LYS A 250 -3.91 -18.64 23.45
C LYS A 250 -4.20 -17.70 22.29
N LEU A 251 -4.02 -16.39 22.49
CA LEU A 251 -4.19 -15.39 21.44
C LEU A 251 -3.23 -15.65 20.28
N LEU A 252 -1.92 -15.71 20.55
CA LEU A 252 -0.88 -15.92 19.53
C LEU A 252 -1.08 -17.26 18.80
N SER A 253 -1.45 -18.33 19.53
CA SER A 253 -1.81 -19.61 18.91
C SER A 253 -3.04 -19.51 18.00
N ALA A 254 -4.06 -18.75 18.39
CA ALA A 254 -5.26 -18.55 17.57
C ALA A 254 -4.99 -17.70 16.31
N LEU A 255 -4.07 -16.74 16.38
CA LEU A 255 -3.61 -15.98 15.21
C LEU A 255 -2.91 -16.88 14.18
N ASP A 256 -2.03 -17.77 14.64
CA ASP A 256 -1.36 -18.76 13.77
C ASP A 256 -2.36 -19.74 13.12
N ILE A 257 -3.42 -20.14 13.84
CA ILE A 257 -4.52 -20.93 13.26
C ILE A 257 -5.24 -20.15 12.15
N GLY A 258 -5.53 -18.87 12.37
CA GLY A 258 -6.11 -17.98 11.36
C GLY A 258 -5.32 -17.99 10.06
N TRP A 259 -4.01 -17.79 10.18
CA TRP A 259 -3.09 -17.82 9.04
C TRP A 259 -3.05 -19.19 8.36
N ARG A 260 -2.76 -20.27 9.09
CA ARG A 260 -2.56 -21.61 8.50
C ARG A 260 -3.81 -22.22 7.89
N ARG A 261 -4.96 -21.98 8.51
CA ARG A 261 -6.21 -22.65 8.15
C ARG A 261 -7.09 -21.83 7.22
N PHE A 262 -7.03 -20.51 7.32
CA PHE A 262 -7.89 -19.60 6.56
C PHE A 262 -7.10 -18.67 5.62
N GLY A 263 -5.76 -18.59 5.76
CA GLY A 263 -4.95 -17.68 4.95
C GLY A 263 -5.15 -16.22 5.33
N GLU A 264 -5.64 -15.93 6.54
CA GLU A 264 -5.98 -14.59 6.98
C GLU A 264 -5.14 -14.17 8.18
N SER A 265 -4.64 -12.93 8.17
CA SER A 265 -4.06 -12.32 9.37
C SER A 265 -5.16 -11.77 10.26
N TRP A 266 -5.33 -12.36 11.44
CA TRP A 266 -6.37 -11.98 12.41
C TRP A 266 -5.88 -11.05 13.52
N CYS A 267 -4.67 -10.51 13.42
CA CYS A 267 -4.10 -9.61 14.43
C CYS A 267 -4.90 -8.30 14.59
N ASN A 268 -5.63 -7.90 13.55
CA ASN A 268 -6.55 -6.75 13.52
C ASN A 268 -8.02 -7.17 13.53
N ALA A 269 -8.32 -8.43 13.84
CA ALA A 269 -9.68 -8.94 13.87
C ALA A 269 -10.50 -8.27 14.98
N LEU A 270 -11.71 -7.87 14.62
CA LEU A 270 -12.71 -7.36 15.55
C LEU A 270 -13.55 -8.50 16.12
N TYR A 271 -14.12 -8.26 17.30
CA TYR A 271 -15.19 -9.12 17.83
C TYR A 271 -16.39 -9.08 16.89
N LEU A 272 -16.94 -10.27 16.59
CA LEU A 272 -18.11 -10.42 15.74
C LEU A 272 -19.39 -10.44 16.60
N ASP A 273 -20.24 -9.44 16.42
CA ASP A 273 -21.50 -9.32 17.14
C ASP A 273 -22.60 -10.22 16.51
N ASN A 274 -23.58 -10.60 17.34
CA ASN A 274 -24.76 -11.36 16.95
C ASN A 274 -25.89 -10.48 16.39
N LYS A 275 -25.88 -9.17 16.66
CA LYS A 275 -27.02 -8.28 16.37
C LYS A 275 -26.75 -7.36 15.17
N PRO A 276 -27.18 -7.71 13.94
CA PRO A 276 -27.00 -6.84 12.78
C PRO A 276 -27.81 -5.53 12.84
N GLU A 277 -28.74 -5.41 13.81
CA GLU A 277 -29.51 -4.19 14.09
C GLU A 277 -28.72 -3.17 14.92
N ALA A 278 -27.61 -3.59 15.54
CA ALA A 278 -26.75 -2.65 16.27
C ALA A 278 -26.07 -1.71 15.27
N ASP A 279 -26.15 -0.42 15.53
CA ASP A 279 -25.42 0.58 14.75
C ASP A 279 -23.92 0.35 14.92
N ILE A 280 -23.20 0.18 13.81
CA ILE A 280 -21.74 -0.03 13.80
C ILE A 280 -20.99 1.07 14.56
N HIS A 281 -21.53 2.29 14.56
CA HIS A 281 -20.98 3.43 15.30
C HIS A 281 -21.08 3.28 16.82
N GLN A 282 -21.83 2.30 17.32
CA GLN A 282 -21.95 1.98 18.75
C GLN A 282 -21.03 0.84 19.18
N LEU A 283 -20.39 0.14 18.24
CA LEU A 283 -19.46 -0.94 18.56
C LEU A 283 -18.13 -0.36 19.07
N SER A 284 -17.50 -1.08 20.00
CA SER A 284 -16.21 -0.65 20.55
C SER A 284 -15.07 -0.80 19.55
N LEU A 285 -15.19 -1.73 18.58
CA LEU A 285 -14.21 -2.02 17.53
C LEU A 285 -12.77 -2.25 18.04
N TRP A 286 -12.63 -2.82 19.23
CA TRP A 286 -11.34 -3.16 19.81
C TRP A 286 -10.64 -4.25 18.99
N THR A 287 -9.33 -4.07 18.81
CA THR A 287 -8.44 -5.09 18.25
C THR A 287 -7.60 -5.73 19.37
N PRO A 288 -6.94 -6.87 19.12
CA PRO A 288 -5.96 -7.44 20.03
C PRO A 288 -4.89 -6.46 20.53
N LEU A 289 -4.44 -5.50 19.71
CA LEU A 289 -3.44 -4.51 20.12
C LEU A 289 -3.98 -3.50 21.13
N HIS A 290 -5.21 -3.01 20.95
CA HIS A 290 -5.89 -2.16 21.93
C HIS A 290 -6.03 -2.86 23.28
N GLN A 291 -6.45 -4.14 23.24
CA GLN A 291 -6.60 -4.95 24.44
C GLN A 291 -5.26 -5.20 25.14
N ALA A 292 -4.18 -5.41 24.39
CA ALA A 292 -2.83 -5.55 24.94
C ALA A 292 -2.34 -4.26 25.61
N ALA A 293 -2.62 -3.09 25.04
CA ALA A 293 -2.31 -1.81 25.66
C ALA A 293 -3.11 -1.59 26.95
N TYR A 294 -4.42 -1.83 26.93
CA TYR A 294 -5.31 -1.69 28.09
C TYR A 294 -4.93 -2.60 29.26
N MET A 295 -4.62 -3.86 28.97
CA MET A 295 -4.29 -4.89 29.96
C MET A 295 -2.83 -4.85 30.42
N HIS A 296 -2.05 -3.84 30.00
CA HIS A 296 -0.63 -3.73 30.30
C HIS A 296 0.15 -5.01 29.92
N ALA A 297 -0.09 -5.52 28.71
CA ALA A 297 0.53 -6.76 28.26
C ALA A 297 2.08 -6.66 28.29
N PRO A 298 2.79 -7.79 28.53
CA PRO A 298 4.24 -7.79 28.50
C PRO A 298 4.78 -7.23 27.17
N LYS A 299 5.86 -6.44 27.24
CA LYS A 299 6.52 -5.81 26.08
C LYS A 299 6.65 -6.74 24.86
N LYS A 300 7.11 -7.97 25.11
CA LYS A 300 7.30 -9.03 24.10
C LYS A 300 6.00 -9.40 23.37
N VAL A 301 4.87 -9.42 24.06
CA VAL A 301 3.56 -9.70 23.45
C VAL A 301 3.15 -8.58 22.50
N VAL A 302 3.32 -7.32 22.92
CA VAL A 302 3.02 -6.15 22.07
C VAL A 302 3.91 -6.13 20.83
N GLU A 303 5.22 -6.36 20.99
CA GLU A 303 6.16 -6.50 19.88
C GLU A 303 5.76 -7.64 18.92
N GLN A 304 5.29 -8.77 19.46
CA GLN A 304 4.80 -9.87 18.64
C GLN A 304 3.55 -9.48 17.86
N LEU A 305 2.55 -8.85 18.48
CA LEU A 305 1.34 -8.39 17.79
C LEU A 305 1.67 -7.43 16.64
N VAL A 306 2.57 -6.48 16.88
CA VAL A 306 3.09 -5.58 15.84
C VAL A 306 3.75 -6.37 14.71
N ARG A 307 4.59 -7.36 15.01
CA ARG A 307 5.22 -8.22 13.99
C ARG A 307 4.20 -9.06 13.22
N TYR A 308 3.09 -9.43 13.83
CA TYR A 308 1.95 -10.06 13.14
C TYR A 308 1.16 -9.10 12.25
N GLY A 309 1.53 -7.81 12.21
CA GLY A 309 0.90 -6.78 11.38
C GLY A 309 -0.23 -6.03 12.07
N ALA A 310 -0.25 -5.98 13.41
CA ALA A 310 -1.25 -5.20 14.13
C ALA A 310 -1.10 -3.70 13.84
N PHE A 311 -2.22 -3.05 13.53
CA PHE A 311 -2.23 -1.66 13.11
C PHE A 311 -2.17 -0.70 14.30
N ARG A 312 -1.21 0.22 14.29
CA ARG A 312 -0.96 1.16 15.40
C ARG A 312 -1.77 2.44 15.24
N THR A 313 -1.98 2.89 14.00
CA THR A 313 -2.80 4.06 13.68
C THR A 313 -4.30 3.79 13.75
N LEU A 314 -4.73 2.54 13.88
CA LEU A 314 -6.14 2.18 13.91
C LEU A 314 -6.75 2.54 15.26
N PRO A 315 -7.76 3.43 15.32
CA PRO A 315 -8.45 3.74 16.56
C PRO A 315 -9.52 2.70 16.90
N THR A 316 -9.93 2.69 18.17
CA THR A 316 -11.18 2.09 18.63
C THR A 316 -12.40 2.78 18.00
N GLY A 317 -13.55 2.11 18.08
CA GLY A 317 -14.87 2.70 17.90
C GLY A 317 -15.33 3.35 19.21
N LYS A 318 -16.60 3.21 19.58
CA LYS A 318 -17.13 3.82 20.80
C LYS A 318 -16.69 3.04 22.05
N THR A 319 -15.64 3.50 22.71
CA THR A 319 -15.26 2.99 24.04
C THR A 319 -16.29 3.38 25.09
N ARG A 320 -16.34 2.62 26.19
CA ARG A 320 -17.10 3.01 27.38
C ARG A 320 -16.50 4.31 27.94
N SER A 321 -17.20 4.98 28.86
CA SER A 321 -16.73 6.20 29.55
C SER A 321 -15.51 5.96 30.48
N GLU A 322 -14.67 5.00 30.13
CA GLU A 322 -13.42 4.60 30.78
C GLU A 322 -12.29 5.56 30.42
N PHE A 323 -12.39 6.25 29.28
CA PHE A 323 -11.38 7.16 28.76
C PHE A 323 -11.93 8.55 28.47
N ARG A 324 -11.02 9.52 28.28
CA ARG A 324 -11.38 10.89 27.95
C ARG A 324 -11.99 11.02 26.55
N TYR A 325 -11.48 10.25 25.60
CA TYR A 325 -11.94 10.22 24.22
C TYR A 325 -12.51 8.85 23.87
N HIS A 326 -13.43 8.80 22.90
CA HIS A 326 -14.10 7.56 22.54
C HIS A 326 -13.25 6.71 21.59
N ASP A 327 -12.55 7.36 20.69
CA ASP A 327 -11.70 6.80 19.65
C ASP A 327 -10.23 6.98 20.03
N LEU A 328 -9.61 5.92 20.50
CA LEU A 328 -8.22 5.92 20.94
C LEU A 328 -7.45 4.85 20.17
N THR A 329 -6.26 5.19 19.74
CA THR A 329 -5.25 4.22 19.29
C THR A 329 -4.68 3.47 20.49
N ALA A 330 -4.00 2.35 20.23
CA ALA A 330 -3.35 1.58 21.28
C ALA A 330 -2.32 2.42 22.08
N VAL A 331 -1.58 3.33 21.43
CA VAL A 331 -0.62 4.20 22.11
C VAL A 331 -1.31 5.23 23.00
N GLU A 332 -2.44 5.79 22.57
CA GLU A 332 -3.20 6.74 23.38
C GLU A 332 -3.83 6.06 24.61
N ILE A 333 -4.31 4.82 24.48
CA ILE A 333 -4.74 4.00 25.63
C ILE A 333 -3.58 3.85 26.63
N ALA A 334 -2.37 3.50 26.15
CA ALA A 334 -1.20 3.38 27.03
C ALA A 334 -0.78 4.71 27.67
N HIS A 335 -0.98 5.85 26.98
CA HIS A 335 -0.76 7.18 27.56
C HIS A 335 -1.78 7.51 28.65
N GLU A 336 -3.08 7.29 28.42
CA GLU A 336 -4.12 7.57 29.42
C GLU A 336 -3.95 6.71 30.69
N LEU A 337 -3.43 5.49 30.55
CA LEU A 337 -3.17 4.59 31.67
C LEU A 337 -1.78 4.72 32.30
N GLY A 338 -0.87 5.50 31.71
CA GLY A 338 0.47 5.75 32.25
C GLY A 338 1.52 4.65 31.98
N TYR A 339 1.30 3.76 31.01
CA TYR A 339 2.21 2.65 30.67
C TYR A 339 3.33 3.08 29.71
N SER A 340 4.25 3.90 30.23
CA SER A 340 5.34 4.53 29.46
C SER A 340 6.27 3.59 28.70
N GLU A 341 6.47 2.38 29.21
CA GLU A 341 7.31 1.34 28.60
C GLU A 341 6.75 0.79 27.29
N LEU A 342 5.46 1.03 26.99
CA LEU A 342 4.81 0.59 25.76
C LEU A 342 4.81 1.68 24.68
N TRP A 343 5.09 2.94 25.01
CA TRP A 343 4.96 4.08 24.09
C TRP A 343 5.79 3.89 22.82
N ASP A 344 7.07 3.56 22.95
CA ASP A 344 7.97 3.41 21.79
C ASP A 344 7.51 2.29 20.84
N ILE A 345 6.94 1.21 21.36
CA ILE A 345 6.49 0.08 20.53
C ILE A 345 5.17 0.40 19.83
N LEU A 346 4.27 1.08 20.54
CA LEU A 346 2.91 1.40 20.07
C LEU A 346 2.88 2.66 19.21
N THR A 347 3.91 3.50 19.25
CA THR A 347 4.03 4.68 18.39
C THR A 347 4.03 4.26 16.91
N PRO A 348 3.12 4.78 16.08
CA PRO A 348 3.08 4.48 14.65
C PRO A 348 4.37 4.88 13.92
N VAL A 349 4.80 4.04 12.97
CA VAL A 349 5.89 4.36 12.04
C VAL A 349 5.26 4.72 10.71
N ILE A 350 5.32 6.00 10.33
CA ILE A 350 4.68 6.51 9.11
C ILE A 350 5.65 6.44 7.93
N HIS A 351 5.37 5.54 7.00
CA HIS A 351 6.12 5.37 5.74
C HIS A 351 5.59 6.27 4.63
N HIS A 352 4.26 6.49 4.58
CA HIS A 352 3.61 7.24 3.51
C HIS A 352 2.85 8.43 4.07
N PHE A 353 3.55 9.56 4.22
CA PHE A 353 2.95 10.77 4.80
C PHE A 353 1.90 11.39 3.88
N LEU A 354 0.68 11.56 4.39
CA LEU A 354 -0.38 12.36 3.79
C LEU A 354 -0.84 13.46 4.76
N PRO A 355 -1.09 14.69 4.27
CA PRO A 355 -1.77 15.69 5.08
C PRO A 355 -3.14 15.17 5.54
N ALA A 356 -3.48 15.36 6.81
CA ALA A 356 -4.71 14.83 7.41
C ALA A 356 -5.98 15.17 6.62
N LYS A 357 -6.09 16.41 6.13
CA LYS A 357 -7.22 16.85 5.28
C LYS A 357 -7.36 16.01 4.00
N VAL A 358 -6.25 15.75 3.32
CA VAL A 358 -6.23 14.95 2.09
C VAL A 358 -6.64 13.51 2.39
N LEU A 359 -6.15 12.96 3.50
CA LEU A 359 -6.48 11.60 3.91
C LEU A 359 -7.98 11.43 4.19
N ILE A 360 -8.58 12.37 4.92
CA ILE A 360 -10.03 12.39 5.21
C ILE A 360 -10.84 12.50 3.91
N GLU A 361 -10.47 13.42 3.02
CA GLU A 361 -11.16 13.61 1.74
C GLU A 361 -11.06 12.35 0.86
N LEU A 362 -9.89 11.73 0.76
CA LEU A 362 -9.71 10.47 0.04
C LEU A 362 -10.54 9.32 0.64
N GLU A 363 -10.59 9.23 1.97
CA GLU A 363 -11.35 8.19 2.66
C GLU A 363 -12.84 8.32 2.38
N ILE A 364 -13.38 9.54 2.43
CA ILE A 364 -14.78 9.83 2.07
C ILE A 364 -15.07 9.38 0.64
N GLN A 365 -14.22 9.76 -0.32
CA GLN A 365 -14.41 9.39 -1.73
C GLN A 365 -14.28 7.88 -1.95
N PHE A 366 -13.37 7.22 -1.24
CA PHE A 366 -13.22 5.77 -1.31
C PHE A 366 -14.44 5.03 -0.73
N HIS A 367 -14.97 5.48 0.41
CA HIS A 367 -16.18 4.89 1.00
C HIS A 367 -17.39 5.08 0.08
N GLN A 368 -17.53 6.26 -0.53
CA GLN A 368 -18.58 6.52 -1.51
C GLN A 368 -18.46 5.58 -2.73
N LEU A 369 -17.25 5.34 -3.23
CA LEU A 369 -16.99 4.34 -4.28
C LEU A 369 -17.42 2.94 -3.84
N ILE A 370 -17.04 2.49 -2.64
CA ILE A 370 -17.43 1.17 -2.11
C ILE A 370 -18.95 1.03 -2.08
N HIS A 371 -19.66 2.04 -1.57
CA HIS A 371 -21.13 2.03 -1.53
C HIS A 371 -21.75 1.97 -2.92
N ALA A 372 -21.24 2.75 -3.87
CA ALA A 372 -21.70 2.74 -5.25
C ALA A 372 -21.49 1.37 -5.91
N GLU A 373 -20.37 0.71 -5.62
CA GLU A 373 -20.00 -0.59 -6.20
C GLU A 373 -20.74 -1.77 -5.56
N LEU A 374 -21.09 -1.71 -4.27
CA LEU A 374 -21.80 -2.80 -3.60
C LEU A 374 -23.28 -2.88 -3.99
N ALA A 375 -23.90 -1.77 -4.42
CA ALA A 375 -25.30 -1.60 -4.82
C ALA A 375 -26.38 -1.99 -3.77
N ASP A 376 -26.13 -2.97 -2.90
CA ASP A 376 -26.99 -3.39 -1.79
C ASP A 376 -26.56 -2.70 -0.49
N PRO A 377 -27.37 -1.75 0.03
CA PRO A 377 -27.07 -1.04 1.27
C PRO A 377 -26.98 -1.97 2.49
N SER A 378 -27.65 -3.13 2.48
CA SER A 378 -27.66 -4.06 3.62
C SER A 378 -26.29 -4.69 3.87
N ILE A 379 -25.51 -4.91 2.81
CA ILE A 379 -24.12 -5.39 2.91
C ILE A 379 -23.27 -4.32 3.58
N SER A 380 -23.38 -3.08 3.12
CA SER A 380 -22.53 -1.99 3.60
C SER A 380 -22.76 -1.63 5.07
N LYS A 381 -24.00 -1.76 5.58
CA LYS A 381 -24.33 -1.55 7.00
C LYS A 381 -23.65 -2.56 7.94
N ASN A 382 -23.25 -3.71 7.41
CA ASN A 382 -22.65 -4.80 8.17
C ASN A 382 -21.11 -4.80 8.12
N LEU A 383 -20.50 -3.75 7.55
CA LEU A 383 -19.07 -3.66 7.30
C LEU A 383 -18.47 -2.40 7.94
N ARG A 384 -17.37 -2.57 8.67
CA ARG A 384 -16.43 -1.49 8.97
C ARG A 384 -15.65 -1.21 7.70
N LEU A 385 -15.88 -0.05 7.09
CA LEU A 385 -15.12 0.35 5.90
C LEU A 385 -13.65 0.63 6.23
N PRO A 386 -12.72 0.43 5.28
CA PRO A 386 -11.30 0.64 5.52
C PRO A 386 -10.95 2.06 5.93
N GLN A 387 -10.11 2.20 6.95
CA GLN A 387 -9.55 3.50 7.33
C GLN A 387 -8.19 3.69 6.65
N LEU A 388 -8.07 4.73 5.82
CA LEU A 388 -6.90 4.95 4.96
C LEU A 388 -5.65 5.32 5.75
N VAL A 389 -5.80 5.81 6.99
CA VAL A 389 -4.66 6.11 7.88
C VAL A 389 -3.76 4.90 8.07
N VAL A 390 -4.31 3.69 8.04
CA VAL A 390 -3.54 2.44 8.17
C VAL A 390 -2.60 2.21 7.00
N LEU A 391 -2.92 2.68 5.77
CA LEU A 391 -1.99 2.53 4.65
C LEU A 391 -0.70 3.34 4.86
N THR A 392 -0.73 4.36 5.73
CA THR A 392 0.42 5.23 5.97
C THR A 392 1.52 4.53 6.79
N GLU A 393 1.17 3.49 7.55
CA GLU A 393 2.11 2.70 8.37
C GLU A 393 2.62 1.42 7.69
N LEU A 394 2.11 1.07 6.50
CA LEU A 394 2.55 -0.12 5.77
C LEU A 394 3.78 0.21 4.92
N GLU A 395 4.79 -0.67 4.93
CA GLU A 395 5.94 -0.56 3.99
C GLU A 395 5.45 -0.61 2.54
N ASN A 396 4.61 -1.60 2.19
CA ASN A 396 3.84 -1.61 0.95
C ASN A 396 2.41 -1.13 1.25
N PRO A 397 1.98 0.06 0.78
CA PRO A 397 0.71 0.66 1.16
C PRO A 397 -0.46 0.09 0.36
N GLU A 398 -0.55 -1.23 0.33
CA GLU A 398 -1.55 -2.02 -0.41
C GLU A 398 -2.33 -2.91 0.56
N MET A 399 -3.64 -2.94 0.39
CA MET A 399 -4.55 -3.63 1.29
C MET A 399 -5.72 -4.26 0.54
N TRP A 400 -6.04 -5.49 0.92
CA TRP A 400 -7.21 -6.22 0.49
C TRP A 400 -8.35 -6.06 1.50
N PHE A 401 -9.50 -5.61 1.01
CA PHE A 401 -10.75 -5.54 1.75
C PHE A 401 -11.75 -6.54 1.16
N PRO A 402 -11.86 -7.76 1.73
CA PRO A 402 -12.91 -8.69 1.36
C PRO A 402 -14.26 -8.21 1.87
N VAL A 403 -15.25 -8.15 0.98
CA VAL A 403 -16.65 -7.91 1.35
C VAL A 403 -17.26 -9.20 1.91
N TYR A 404 -16.83 -10.34 1.35
CA TYR A 404 -17.21 -11.68 1.80
C TYR A 404 -15.94 -12.55 1.96
N PRO A 405 -15.37 -12.65 3.18
CA PRO A 405 -14.08 -13.30 3.43
C PRO A 405 -14.05 -14.81 3.09
N GLN A 406 -15.21 -15.41 2.78
CA GLN A 406 -15.33 -16.83 2.44
C GLN A 406 -16.01 -17.10 1.08
N SER A 407 -16.24 -16.07 0.26
CA SER A 407 -16.87 -16.29 -1.06
C SER A 407 -15.89 -16.95 -2.04
N GLU A 408 -16.32 -18.00 -2.73
CA GLU A 408 -15.52 -18.72 -3.75
C GLU A 408 -15.07 -17.81 -4.93
N HIS A 409 -15.68 -16.62 -5.06
CA HIS A 409 -15.39 -15.65 -6.12
C HIS A 409 -14.63 -14.41 -5.64
N GLY A 410 -14.24 -14.33 -4.36
CA GLY A 410 -13.37 -13.28 -3.82
C GLY A 410 -13.86 -11.86 -4.09
N LYS A 411 -15.12 -11.55 -3.73
CA LYS A 411 -15.64 -10.18 -3.87
C LYS A 411 -14.98 -9.24 -2.87
N GLY A 412 -14.46 -8.13 -3.36
CA GLY A 412 -13.78 -7.15 -2.52
C GLY A 412 -13.06 -6.07 -3.31
N PHE A 413 -12.26 -5.31 -2.56
CA PHE A 413 -11.49 -4.18 -3.07
C PHE A 413 -10.03 -4.38 -2.72
N LEU A 414 -9.17 -4.43 -3.72
CA LEU A 414 -7.73 -4.31 -3.53
C LEU A 414 -7.37 -2.85 -3.77
N PHE A 415 -6.74 -2.19 -2.81
CA PHE A 415 -6.47 -0.76 -2.92
C PHE A 415 -5.08 -0.42 -2.43
N ARG A 416 -4.48 0.59 -3.07
CA ARG A 416 -3.11 1.01 -2.83
C ARG A 416 -2.99 2.52 -2.83
N LEU A 417 -2.22 3.04 -1.89
CA LEU A 417 -1.84 4.45 -1.85
C LEU A 417 -0.79 4.76 -2.93
N ASP A 418 -1.03 5.81 -3.69
CA ASP A 418 -0.20 6.25 -4.80
C ASP A 418 0.00 7.75 -4.71
N GLY A 419 0.93 8.16 -3.84
CA GLY A 419 1.12 9.56 -3.47
C GLY A 419 -0.07 10.11 -2.70
N ARG A 420 -0.85 11.00 -3.33
CA ARG A 420 -2.02 11.67 -2.72
C ARG A 420 -3.33 11.20 -3.34
N GLU A 421 -3.31 10.00 -3.92
CA GLU A 421 -4.42 9.38 -4.60
C GLU A 421 -4.47 7.90 -4.20
N LEU A 422 -5.61 7.26 -4.43
CA LEU A 422 -5.79 5.83 -4.21
C LEU A 422 -6.06 5.14 -5.53
N VAL A 423 -5.35 4.05 -5.80
CA VAL A 423 -5.71 3.12 -6.88
C VAL A 423 -6.54 2.00 -6.25
N VAL A 424 -7.67 1.66 -6.87
CA VAL A 424 -8.60 0.64 -6.37
C VAL A 424 -8.96 -0.32 -7.48
N LEU A 425 -8.79 -1.61 -7.23
CA LEU A 425 -9.32 -2.70 -8.03
C LEU A 425 -10.57 -3.27 -7.33
N SER A 426 -11.74 -3.02 -7.92
CA SER A 426 -13.00 -3.65 -7.56
C SER A 426 -13.08 -5.02 -8.22
N VAL A 427 -13.32 -6.07 -7.43
CA VAL A 427 -13.42 -7.46 -7.90
C VAL A 427 -14.83 -7.99 -7.64
N GLY A 428 -15.49 -8.46 -8.69
CA GLY A 428 -16.71 -9.26 -8.58
C GLY A 428 -18.03 -8.48 -8.59
N ARG A 429 -18.12 -7.41 -9.40
CA ARG A 429 -19.32 -6.56 -9.58
C ARG A 429 -20.57 -7.36 -10.00
N SER A 430 -20.43 -8.24 -11.00
CA SER A 430 -21.48 -9.14 -11.52
C SER A 430 -20.85 -10.37 -12.17
N ALA A 431 -21.63 -11.45 -12.38
CA ALA A 431 -21.19 -12.59 -13.18
C ALA A 431 -21.17 -12.23 -14.68
N PRO A 432 -20.13 -12.62 -15.44
CA PRO A 432 -18.87 -13.21 -14.96
C PRO A 432 -17.97 -12.14 -14.32
N ALA A 433 -17.26 -12.53 -13.25
CA ALA A 433 -16.47 -11.67 -12.35
C ALA A 433 -15.70 -10.54 -13.05
N SER A 434 -16.36 -9.39 -13.23
CA SER A 434 -15.73 -8.23 -13.84
C SER A 434 -14.81 -7.56 -12.81
N LYS A 435 -13.60 -7.27 -13.26
CA LYS A 435 -12.63 -6.43 -12.58
C LYS A 435 -12.79 -5.01 -13.10
N GLN A 436 -12.79 -4.02 -12.23
CA GLN A 436 -12.79 -2.61 -12.60
C GLN A 436 -11.74 -1.87 -11.78
N LEU A 437 -10.87 -1.13 -12.46
CA LEU A 437 -9.92 -0.24 -11.81
C LEU A 437 -10.53 1.16 -11.66
N PHE A 438 -10.18 1.82 -10.55
CA PHE A 438 -10.54 3.18 -10.25
C PHE A 438 -9.33 3.94 -9.72
N ARG A 439 -9.26 5.22 -10.05
CA ARG A 439 -8.43 6.20 -9.36
C ARG A 439 -9.31 7.09 -8.51
N VAL A 440 -9.05 7.14 -7.21
CA VAL A 440 -9.76 7.97 -6.23
C VAL A 440 -8.88 9.15 -5.89
N MET A 441 -9.45 10.34 -6.03
CA MET A 441 -8.86 11.64 -5.73
C MET A 441 -9.72 12.33 -4.68
N THR A 442 -9.25 13.43 -4.09
CA THR A 442 -10.05 14.21 -3.12
C THR A 442 -11.32 14.83 -3.72
N THR A 443 -11.36 14.99 -5.05
CA THR A 443 -12.48 15.59 -5.78
C THR A 443 -13.48 14.57 -6.32
N GLY A 444 -13.21 13.27 -6.21
CA GLY A 444 -14.02 12.23 -6.84
C GLY A 444 -13.22 11.00 -7.24
N TRP A 445 -13.84 10.07 -7.94
CA TRP A 445 -13.17 8.91 -8.53
C TRP A 445 -13.48 8.78 -10.01
N THR A 446 -12.60 8.09 -10.74
CA THR A 446 -12.79 7.83 -12.17
C THR A 446 -12.37 6.40 -12.48
N ALA A 447 -13.15 5.73 -13.33
CA ALA A 447 -12.82 4.41 -13.83
C ALA A 447 -11.62 4.51 -14.79
N ILE A 448 -10.61 3.67 -14.59
CA ILE A 448 -9.41 3.60 -15.42
C ILE A 448 -9.30 2.23 -16.07
N GLN A 449 -8.59 2.14 -17.20
CA GLN A 449 -8.40 0.88 -17.92
C GLN A 449 -7.19 0.11 -17.41
N ASP A 450 -6.19 0.84 -16.93
CA ASP A 450 -4.96 0.30 -16.38
C ASP A 450 -4.47 1.22 -15.26
N ALA A 451 -3.59 0.73 -14.41
CA ALA A 451 -3.01 1.48 -13.31
C ALA A 451 -1.49 1.33 -13.29
N VAL A 452 -0.79 2.44 -13.51
CA VAL A 452 0.66 2.51 -13.41
C VAL A 452 1.05 3.21 -12.11
N VAL A 453 1.91 2.55 -11.32
CA VAL A 453 2.45 3.12 -10.09
C VAL A 453 3.96 3.14 -10.17
N PHE A 454 4.57 4.16 -9.58
CA PHE A 454 6.01 4.20 -9.39
C PHE A 454 6.40 3.30 -8.23
N ARG A 455 7.52 2.60 -8.39
CA ARG A 455 8.16 1.89 -7.29
C ARG A 455 8.59 2.92 -6.25
N ARG A 456 8.21 2.72 -4.99
CA ARG A 456 8.56 3.62 -3.89
C ARG A 456 9.02 2.80 -2.72
#